data_AF-A0A6G1INK9-F1
#
_entry.id   AF-A0A6G1INK9-F1
#
_cell.length_a   1.000
_cell.length_b   1.000
_cell.length_c   1.000
_cell.angle_alpha   90.00
_cell.angle_beta   90.00
_cell.angle_gamma   90.00
#
_symmetry.space_group_name_H-M   'P 1'
#
loop_
_entity.id
_entity.type
_entity.pdbx_description
1 polymer ?
#
loop_
_entity_poly.entity_id
_entity_poly.type
_entity_poly.pdbx_seq_one_letter_code
_entity_poly.pdbx_strand_id
1 'polypeptide(L)'
;MILLLDLGVGVIGAILWYTIQTYSWQITLLLYFQPYMWVNHWIVAITYLHHTHPDVPKYENEAWTFIKGVTATIDREIGFGGKVFMHKIAEDRVKHHIFTRMPFHYGEEVTNAIKPWLGDW
;
A
#
# COMPACT_ATOMS: atom_id res chain seq x y z
N MET A 1 1.15 23.89 -7.04
CA MET A 1 0.81 22.51 -6.59
C MET A 1 0.04 22.54 -5.27
N ILE A 2 0.51 23.25 -4.24
CA ILE A 2 -0.17 23.35 -2.93
C ILE A 2 -1.60 23.88 -3.04
N LEU A 3 -1.83 25.02 -3.71
CA LEU A 3 -3.17 25.60 -3.87
C LEU A 3 -4.19 24.67 -4.56
N LEU A 4 -3.75 23.84 -5.51
CA LEU A 4 -4.63 22.87 -6.18
C LEU A 4 -4.99 21.71 -5.26
N LEU A 5 -4.07 21.30 -4.39
CA LEU A 5 -4.32 20.30 -3.35
C LEU A 5 -5.31 20.84 -2.32
N ASP A 6 -5.10 22.06 -1.83
CA ASP A 6 -5.98 22.72 -0.87
C ASP A 6 -7.40 22.90 -1.44
N LEU A 7 -7.50 23.32 -2.70
CA LEU A 7 -8.77 23.39 -3.42
C LEU A 7 -9.45 22.03 -3.51
N GLY A 8 -8.71 20.97 -3.85
CA GLY A 8 -9.24 19.61 -3.91
C GLY A 8 -9.81 19.13 -2.58
N VAL A 9 -9.08 19.35 -1.48
CA VAL A 9 -9.54 19.04 -0.12
C VAL A 9 -10.80 19.84 0.22
N GLY A 10 -10.82 21.14 -0.10
CA GLY A 10 -11.99 22.00 0.10
C GLY A 10 -13.23 21.51 -0.67
N VAL A 11 -13.07 21.11 -1.94
CA VAL A 11 -14.16 20.57 -2.77
C VAL A 11 -14.71 19.27 -2.18
N ILE A 12 -13.85 18.34 -1.77
CA ILE A 12 -14.29 17.09 -1.12
C ILE A 12 -15.03 17.40 0.19
N GLY A 13 -14.50 18.32 1.00
CA GLY A 13 -15.17 18.78 2.22
C GLY A 13 -16.57 19.35 1.95
N ALA A 14 -16.71 20.18 0.92
CA ALA A 14 -17.99 20.74 0.51
C ALA A 14 -18.99 19.67 0.02
N ILE A 15 -18.53 18.67 -0.75
CA ILE A 15 -19.36 17.55 -1.20
C ILE A 15 -19.84 16.73 0.00
N LEU A 16 -18.96 16.41 0.95
CA LEU A 16 -19.32 15.66 2.15
C LEU A 16 -20.32 16.45 2.99
N TRP A 17 -20.09 17.74 3.20
CA TRP A 17 -21.01 18.63 3.89
C TRP A 17 -22.39 18.63 3.22
N TYR A 18 -22.45 18.85 1.91
CA TYR A 18 -23.69 18.82 1.15
C TYR A 18 -24.42 17.48 1.29
N THR A 19 -23.69 16.36 1.18
CA THR A 19 -24.26 15.01 1.31
C THR A 19 -24.87 14.77 2.70
N ILE A 20 -24.21 15.26 3.76
CA ILE A 20 -24.73 15.18 5.14
C ILE A 20 -26.06 15.95 5.27
N GLN A 21 -26.14 17.15 4.69
CA GLN A 21 -27.35 17.99 4.73
C GLN A 21 -28.50 17.41 3.89
N THR A 22 -28.19 16.78 2.75
CA THR A 22 -29.20 16.21 1.84
C THR A 22 -29.72 14.85 2.30
N TYR A 23 -28.85 14.00 2.86
CA TYR A 23 -29.19 12.62 3.20
C TYR A 23 -29.16 12.37 4.70
N SER A 24 -27.97 12.17 5.27
CA SER A 24 -27.72 12.10 6.71
C SER A 24 -26.23 11.88 6.96
N TRP A 25 -25.76 12.21 8.17
CA TRP A 25 -24.38 11.93 8.56
C TRP A 25 -24.07 10.42 8.62
N GLN A 26 -25.05 9.58 8.96
CA GLN A 26 -24.88 8.13 9.03
C GLN A 26 -24.58 7.53 7.66
N ILE A 27 -25.31 7.95 6.62
CA ILE A 27 -25.07 7.49 5.24
C ILE A 27 -23.67 7.93 4.78
N THR A 28 -23.31 9.19 5.00
CA THR A 28 -21.96 9.68 4.64
C THR A 28 -20.86 8.93 5.40
N LEU A 29 -21.07 8.62 6.69
CA LEU A 29 -20.12 7.85 7.49
C LEU A 29 -19.93 6.43 6.93
N LEU A 30 -21.02 5.72 6.64
CA LEU A 30 -20.96 4.34 6.18
C LEU A 30 -20.45 4.20 4.74
N LEU A 31 -20.77 5.15 3.86
CA LEU A 31 -20.42 5.06 2.44
C LEU A 31 -19.09 5.74 2.08
N TYR A 32 -18.64 6.71 2.86
CA TYR A 32 -17.39 7.42 2.59
C TYR A 32 -16.33 7.16 3.65
N PHE A 33 -16.60 7.53 4.90
CA PHE A 33 -15.57 7.51 5.95
C PHE A 33 -15.13 6.09 6.31
N GLN A 34 -16.07 5.15 6.50
CA GLN A 34 -15.72 3.78 6.83
C GLN A 34 -14.89 3.09 5.73
N PRO A 35 -15.29 3.10 4.44
CA PRO A 35 -14.47 2.54 3.36
C PRO A 35 -13.10 3.21 3.24
N TYR A 36 -13.05 4.55 3.35
CA TYR A 36 -11.80 5.30 3.33
C TYR A 36 -10.87 4.85 4.44
N MET A 37 -11.34 4.80 5.68
CA MET A 37 -10.55 4.35 6.83
C MET A 37 -10.12 2.89 6.70
N TRP A 38 -11.00 2.02 6.19
CA TRP A 38 -10.69 0.60 6.01
C TRP A 38 -9.55 0.38 5.00
N VAL A 39 -9.64 1.00 3.83
CA VAL A 39 -8.59 0.90 2.81
C VAL A 39 -7.27 1.49 3.31
N ASN A 40 -7.31 2.69 3.91
CA ASN A 40 -6.10 3.33 4.41
C ASN A 40 -5.48 2.57 5.59
N HIS A 41 -6.30 1.99 6.48
CA HIS A 41 -5.83 1.16 7.58
C HIS A 41 -4.96 0.01 7.05
N TRP A 42 -5.46 -0.75 6.07
CA TRP A 42 -4.71 -1.87 5.51
C TRP A 42 -3.46 -1.43 4.74
N ILE A 43 -3.54 -0.35 3.95
CA ILE A 43 -2.35 0.17 3.25
C ILE A 43 -1.25 0.56 4.24
N VAL A 44 -1.60 1.26 5.32
CA VAL A 44 -0.65 1.66 6.36
C VAL A 44 -0.11 0.45 7.11
N ALA A 45 -0.98 -0.45 7.57
CA ALA A 45 -0.58 -1.64 8.32
C ALA A 45 0.39 -2.52 7.52
N ILE A 46 0.04 -2.79 6.26
CA ILE A 46 0.86 -3.61 5.37
C ILE A 46 2.19 -2.90 5.10
N THR A 47 2.19 -1.62 4.78
CA THR A 47 3.45 -0.87 4.54
C THR A 47 4.35 -0.87 5.79
N TYR A 48 3.78 -0.64 6.96
CA TYR A 48 4.51 -0.71 8.22
C TYR A 48 5.14 -2.08 8.44
N LEU A 49 4.36 -3.16 8.28
CA LEU A 49 4.84 -4.54 8.51
C LEU A 49 5.98 -4.97 7.58
N HIS A 50 5.98 -4.46 6.34
CA HIS A 50 7.03 -4.75 5.38
C HIS A 50 8.33 -3.98 5.64
N HIS A 51 8.23 -2.74 6.12
CA HIS A 51 9.40 -1.88 6.33
C HIS A 51 9.88 -1.86 7.78
N THR A 52 9.25 -2.63 8.66
CA THR A 52 9.61 -2.70 10.08
C THR A 52 10.02 -4.12 10.45
N HIS A 53 11.33 -4.36 10.42
CA HIS A 53 11.96 -5.56 10.94
C HIS A 53 13.44 -5.27 11.27
N PRO A 54 14.06 -5.93 12.26
CA PRO A 54 15.49 -5.80 12.52
C PRO A 54 16.36 -6.13 11.30
N ASP A 55 15.93 -7.10 10.47
CA ASP A 55 16.69 -7.55 9.30
C ASP A 55 16.48 -6.67 8.06
N VAL A 56 15.55 -5.70 8.09
CA VAL A 56 15.36 -4.78 6.96
C VAL A 56 16.48 -3.74 6.99
N PRO A 57 17.34 -3.67 5.96
CA PRO A 57 18.47 -2.77 5.96
C PRO A 57 18.03 -1.31 5.88
N LYS A 58 18.69 -0.46 6.68
CA LYS A 58 18.55 1.00 6.64
C LYS A 58 19.82 1.57 6.03
N TYR A 59 19.66 2.32 4.94
CA TYR A 59 20.79 2.87 4.21
C TYR A 59 20.96 4.35 4.53
N GLU A 60 22.21 4.76 4.72
CA GLU A 60 22.60 6.18 4.65
C GLU A 60 22.36 6.72 3.23
N ASN A 61 22.24 8.04 3.11
CA ASN A 61 21.92 8.70 1.84
C ASN A 61 22.90 8.32 0.71
N GLU A 62 24.19 8.20 1.03
CA GLU A 62 25.24 7.87 0.06
C GLU A 62 25.21 6.40 -0.36
N ALA A 63 24.68 5.52 0.48
CA ALA A 63 24.60 4.09 0.24
C ALA A 63 23.27 3.67 -0.43
N TRP A 64 22.24 4.53 -0.35
CA TRP A 64 20.91 4.28 -0.88
C TRP A 64 20.90 4.32 -2.41
N THR A 65 20.15 3.39 -3.01
CA THR A 65 19.79 3.42 -4.42
C THR A 65 18.32 3.04 -4.56
N PHE A 66 17.70 3.39 -5.69
CA PHE A 66 16.31 3.00 -5.94
C PHE A 66 16.08 1.50 -5.75
N ILE A 67 16.95 0.66 -6.32
CA ILE A 67 16.85 -0.81 -6.20
C ILE A 67 16.97 -1.25 -4.75
N LYS A 68 17.99 -0.77 -4.02
CA LYS A 68 18.15 -1.08 -2.58
C LYS A 68 16.93 -0.66 -1.77
N GLY A 69 16.34 0.50 -2.08
CA GLY A 69 15.14 1.00 -1.43
C GLY A 69 13.91 0.14 -1.67
N VAL A 70 13.65 -0.26 -2.92
CA VAL A 70 12.48 -1.10 -3.26
C VAL A 70 12.62 -2.54 -2.80
N THR A 71 13.85 -3.02 -2.58
CA THR A 71 14.11 -4.35 -2.03
C THR A 71 14.19 -4.36 -0.50
N ALA A 72 14.33 -3.23 0.18
CA ALA A 72 14.44 -3.15 1.65
C ALA A 72 13.08 -3.36 2.35
N THR A 73 12.55 -4.57 2.23
CA THR A 73 11.25 -5.01 2.74
C THR A 73 11.31 -6.45 3.18
N ILE A 74 10.41 -6.87 4.06
CA ILE A 74 10.21 -8.28 4.42
C ILE A 74 8.79 -8.73 4.08
N ASP A 75 8.66 -9.85 3.39
CA ASP A 75 7.37 -10.45 3.09
C ASP A 75 6.75 -11.08 4.35
N ARG A 76 5.41 -11.03 4.45
CA ARG A 76 4.63 -11.54 5.58
C ARG A 76 3.55 -12.49 5.10
N GLU A 77 3.59 -13.73 5.57
CA GLU A 77 2.55 -14.71 5.29
C GLU A 77 1.31 -14.48 6.18
N ILE A 78 0.22 -14.01 5.58
CA ILE A 78 -1.08 -13.77 6.24
C ILE A 78 -2.05 -14.93 5.91
N GLY A 79 -1.55 -15.98 5.25
CA GLY A 79 -2.28 -17.21 4.95
C GLY A 79 -3.49 -16.95 4.04
N PHE A 80 -4.63 -17.58 4.35
CA PHE A 80 -5.85 -17.48 3.55
C PHE A 80 -6.31 -16.03 3.36
N GLY A 81 -6.20 -15.21 4.42
CA GLY A 81 -6.65 -13.82 4.39
C GLY A 81 -5.82 -12.96 3.42
N GLY A 82 -4.49 -13.12 3.46
CA GLY A 82 -3.57 -12.44 2.54
C GLY A 82 -3.79 -12.85 1.08
N LYS A 83 -3.98 -14.15 0.83
CA LYS A 83 -4.20 -14.68 -0.52
C LYS A 83 -5.52 -14.21 -1.15
N VAL A 84 -6.63 -14.26 -0.42
CA VAL A 84 -7.98 -14.02 -0.98
C VAL A 84 -8.38 -12.56 -0.92
N PHE A 85 -8.18 -11.89 0.22
CA PHE A 85 -8.65 -10.51 0.38
C PHE A 85 -7.60 -9.48 -0.01
N MET A 86 -6.32 -9.82 0.12
CA MET A 86 -5.21 -8.89 -0.12
C MET A 86 -4.38 -9.22 -1.37
N HIS A 87 -4.79 -10.22 -2.15
CA HIS A 87 -4.15 -10.60 -3.42
C HIS A 87 -2.63 -10.82 -3.29
N LYS A 88 -2.19 -11.41 -2.19
CA LYS A 88 -0.79 -11.66 -1.86
C LYS A 88 0.11 -10.41 -1.78
N ILE A 89 -0.48 -9.22 -1.54
CA ILE A 89 0.29 -7.96 -1.45
C ILE A 89 1.27 -7.95 -0.26
N ALA A 90 1.02 -8.78 0.77
CA ALA A 90 1.88 -8.93 1.94
C ALA A 90 2.98 -9.98 1.74
N GLU A 91 2.72 -10.96 0.89
CA GLU A 91 3.56 -12.14 0.69
C GLU A 91 4.57 -11.98 -0.44
N ASP A 92 4.35 -11.03 -1.35
CA ASP A 92 5.16 -10.91 -2.54
C ASP A 92 5.49 -9.43 -2.87
N ARG A 93 6.12 -8.73 -1.94
CA ARG A 93 6.22 -7.27 -2.04
C ARG A 93 7.24 -6.80 -3.05
N VAL A 94 8.43 -7.38 -3.05
CA VAL A 94 9.56 -6.86 -3.83
C VAL A 94 9.18 -6.65 -5.30
N LYS A 95 8.41 -7.56 -5.89
CA LYS A 95 7.98 -7.46 -7.29
C LYS A 95 7.06 -6.27 -7.57
N HIS A 96 6.16 -5.88 -6.66
CA HIS A 96 5.22 -4.79 -6.96
C HIS A 96 5.87 -3.42 -6.85
N HIS A 97 6.95 -3.30 -6.08
CA HIS A 97 7.76 -2.08 -6.07
C HIS A 97 8.65 -1.97 -7.32
N ILE A 98 9.14 -3.09 -7.86
CA ILE A 98 9.90 -3.12 -9.12
C ILE A 98 8.96 -2.94 -10.33
N PHE A 99 7.81 -3.62 -10.33
CA PHE A 99 6.85 -3.66 -11.43
C PHE A 99 5.48 -3.13 -11.00
N THR A 100 5.39 -1.82 -10.74
CA THR A 100 4.18 -1.14 -10.22
C THR A 100 2.93 -1.24 -11.10
N ARG A 101 3.06 -1.67 -12.35
CA ARG A 101 1.96 -1.84 -13.32
C ARG A 101 1.61 -3.30 -13.62
N MET A 102 2.33 -4.25 -13.03
CA MET A 102 2.10 -5.66 -13.26
C MET A 102 0.80 -6.11 -12.56
N PRO A 103 -0.05 -6.91 -13.22
CA PRO A 103 -1.24 -7.44 -12.56
C PRO A 103 -0.87 -8.58 -11.59
N PHE A 104 -1.66 -8.75 -10.53
CA PHE A 104 -1.34 -9.64 -9.41
C PHE A 104 -1.22 -11.13 -9.79
N HIS A 105 -1.85 -11.57 -10.89
CA HIS A 105 -1.89 -12.98 -11.29
C HIS A 105 -0.54 -13.53 -11.81
N TYR A 106 0.36 -12.68 -12.32
CA TYR A 106 1.74 -13.09 -12.65
C TYR A 106 2.67 -13.05 -11.45
N GLY A 107 2.12 -12.75 -10.27
CA GLY A 107 2.91 -12.46 -9.12
C GLY A 107 3.88 -13.59 -8.76
N GLU A 108 3.41 -14.82 -8.71
CA GLU A 108 4.21 -15.96 -8.26
C GLU A 108 5.35 -16.27 -9.25
N GLU A 109 5.05 -16.20 -10.55
CA GLU A 109 6.02 -16.37 -11.63
C GLU A 109 7.15 -15.34 -11.54
N VAL A 110 6.80 -14.06 -11.40
CA VAL A 110 7.80 -12.99 -11.27
C VAL A 110 8.62 -13.14 -10.01
N THR A 111 7.99 -13.49 -8.88
CA THR A 111 8.70 -13.70 -7.60
C THR A 111 9.77 -14.79 -7.76
N ASN A 112 9.40 -15.92 -8.37
CA ASN A 112 10.33 -17.03 -8.60
C ASN A 112 11.44 -16.65 -9.60
N ALA A 113 11.14 -15.82 -10.60
CA ALA A 113 12.12 -15.35 -11.57
C ALA A 113 13.14 -14.35 -10.97
N ILE A 114 12.73 -13.51 -10.03
CA ILE A 114 13.63 -12.49 -9.43
C ILE A 114 14.40 -13.01 -8.22
N LYS A 115 13.88 -14.01 -7.49
CA LYS A 115 14.54 -14.60 -6.30
C LYS A 115 16.04 -14.86 -6.47
N PRO A 116 16.52 -15.50 -7.56
CA PRO A 116 17.96 -15.77 -7.75
C PRO A 116 18.85 -14.51 -7.79
N TRP A 117 18.27 -13.36 -8.13
CA TRP A 117 18.98 -12.08 -8.24
C TRP A 117 18.97 -11.28 -6.94
N LEU A 118 18.09 -11.63 -6.01
CA LEU A 118 17.92 -10.91 -4.76
C LEU A 118 18.91 -11.42 -3.67
N GLY A 119 19.53 -12.58 -3.86
CA GLY A 119 20.47 -13.20 -2.92
C GLY A 119 19.78 -14.17 -1.96
N ASP A 120 20.49 -14.59 -0.90
CA ASP A 120 19.90 -15.40 0.17
C ASP A 120 19.04 -14.49 1.06
N TRP A 121 17.72 -14.69 0.98
CA TRP A 121 16.69 -14.07 1.83
C TRP A 121 16.15 -15.10 2.82
#